data_AF-A0ABD7QT61-F1
#
_entry.id   AF-A0ABD7QT61-F1
#
_cell.length_a   1.000
_cell.length_b   1.000
_cell.length_c   1.000
_cell.angle_alpha   90.00
_cell.angle_beta   90.00
_cell.angle_gamma   90.00
#
_symmetry.space_group_name_H-M   'P 1'
#
loop_
_entity.id
_entity.type
_entity.pdbx_description
1 polymer ?
#
loop_
_entity_poly.entity_id
_entity_poly.type
_entity_poly.pdbx_seq_one_letter_code
_entity_poly.pdbx_strand_id
1 'polypeptide(L)'
;MASTTNRVDGTVTTGTTTGTTTTQVTAKGKTIIDDTVVAKVAGIAARDVPGVYALGGNASRAFGAIRDAIGSSALGQGVRVEVGETQVAVDLTIVVDYPIPMMDVASAVRAAVTSAVTELVGLEVTEVNIAINDVNIPALNGTADDLDGDVREGRVR
;
A
#
# COMPACT_ATOMS: atom_id res chain seq x y z
N MET A 1 -18.47 -52.38 13.34
CA MET A 1 -17.46 -51.65 12.55
C MET A 1 -17.88 -50.18 12.55
N ALA A 2 -17.25 -49.38 13.41
CA ALA A 2 -17.67 -48.02 13.74
C ALA A 2 -17.30 -47.02 12.64
N SER A 3 -18.25 -46.15 12.28
CA SER A 3 -18.03 -44.98 11.43
C SER A 3 -17.70 -43.79 12.33
N THR A 4 -16.47 -43.31 12.28
CA THR A 4 -16.00 -42.15 13.05
C THR A 4 -15.95 -40.93 12.13
N THR A 5 -16.85 -39.98 12.37
CA THR A 5 -16.89 -38.66 11.74
C THR A 5 -15.80 -37.77 12.36
N ASN A 6 -14.83 -37.30 11.55
CA ASN A 6 -13.83 -36.34 12.00
C ASN A 6 -14.34 -34.92 11.75
N ARG A 7 -14.72 -34.23 12.84
CA ARG A 7 -15.14 -32.83 12.86
C ARG A 7 -13.90 -31.97 13.16
N VAL A 8 -13.55 -31.05 12.26
CA VAL A 8 -12.49 -30.07 12.48
C VAL A 8 -13.08 -28.82 13.12
N ASP A 9 -12.79 -28.61 14.41
CA ASP A 9 -13.12 -27.40 15.14
C ASP A 9 -12.07 -26.31 14.89
N GLY A 10 -12.55 -25.14 14.46
CA GLY A 10 -11.76 -23.96 14.19
C GLY A 10 -11.10 -23.41 15.45
N THR A 11 -9.81 -23.14 15.37
CA THR A 11 -9.11 -22.26 16.30
C THR A 11 -8.74 -20.99 15.56
N VAL A 12 -9.28 -19.88 16.05
CA VAL A 12 -8.98 -18.53 15.62
C VAL A 12 -7.56 -18.21 16.10
N THR A 13 -6.59 -18.21 15.19
CA THR A 13 -5.25 -17.70 15.46
C THR A 13 -5.27 -16.19 15.34
N THR A 14 -5.30 -15.52 16.49
CA THR A 14 -5.00 -14.09 16.63
C THR A 14 -3.64 -13.81 15.99
N GLY A 15 -3.63 -13.06 14.89
CA GLY A 15 -2.42 -12.63 14.20
C GLY A 15 -1.64 -11.64 15.05
N THR A 16 -0.69 -12.14 15.83
CA THR A 16 0.41 -11.33 16.36
C THR A 16 1.34 -11.02 15.19
N THR A 17 1.38 -9.75 14.77
CA THR A 17 2.32 -9.20 13.80
C THR A 17 3.74 -9.25 14.38
N THR A 18 4.36 -10.41 14.30
CA THR A 18 5.81 -10.56 14.46
C THR A 18 6.42 -10.19 13.12
N GLY A 19 7.11 -9.05 13.06
CA GLY A 19 7.84 -8.63 11.86
C GLY A 19 8.79 -9.74 11.42
N THR A 20 8.61 -10.22 10.20
CA THR A 20 9.46 -11.25 9.62
C THR A 20 10.61 -10.55 8.92
N THR A 21 11.84 -11.01 9.14
CA THR A 21 13.05 -10.39 8.59
C THR A 21 13.79 -11.39 7.72
N THR A 22 14.20 -11.00 6.52
CA THR A 22 14.96 -11.86 5.61
C THR A 22 16.45 -11.82 5.92
N THR A 23 17.10 -12.98 5.94
CA THR A 23 18.53 -13.14 6.22
C THR A 23 19.27 -13.70 5.01
N GLN A 24 20.27 -12.98 4.51
CA GLN A 24 21.22 -13.49 3.52
C GLN A 24 22.59 -13.73 4.18
N VAL A 25 23.11 -14.96 4.09
CA VAL A 25 24.41 -15.33 4.66
C VAL A 25 25.42 -15.50 3.53
N THR A 26 26.53 -14.76 3.60
CA THR A 26 27.67 -14.89 2.68
C THR A 26 28.94 -15.24 3.46
N ALA A 27 29.99 -15.70 2.77
CA ALA A 27 31.30 -15.93 3.37
C ALA A 27 31.92 -14.67 4.03
N LYS A 28 31.37 -13.47 3.75
CA LYS A 28 31.84 -12.17 4.27
C LYS A 28 30.91 -11.53 5.32
N GLY A 29 29.78 -12.17 5.68
CA GLY A 29 28.86 -11.64 6.69
C GLY A 29 27.39 -11.97 6.44
N LYS A 30 26.53 -11.45 7.32
CA LYS A 30 25.07 -11.61 7.31
C LYS A 30 24.41 -10.26 7.00
N THR A 31 23.62 -10.20 5.94
CA THR A 31 22.75 -9.04 5.64
C THR A 31 21.33 -9.38 6.02
N ILE A 32 20.66 -8.44 6.67
CA ILE A 32 19.30 -8.61 7.16
C ILE A 32 18.47 -7.45 6.60
N ILE A 33 17.35 -7.76 5.94
CA ILE A 33 16.44 -6.77 5.38
C ILE A 33 15.08 -6.94 6.04
N ASP A 34 14.62 -5.86 6.70
CA ASP A 34 13.30 -5.83 7.32
C ASP A 34 12.19 -5.70 6.28
N ASP A 35 11.09 -6.39 6.53
CA ASP A 35 9.82 -6.26 5.81
C ASP A 35 9.41 -4.80 5.60
N THR A 36 9.63 -3.94 6.59
CA THR A 36 9.33 -2.50 6.52
C THR A 36 10.13 -1.78 5.44
N VAL A 37 11.34 -2.23 5.10
CA VAL A 37 12.14 -1.66 4.02
C VAL A 37 11.61 -2.13 2.67
N VAL A 38 11.28 -3.42 2.55
CA VAL A 38 10.69 -3.98 1.33
C VAL A 38 9.34 -3.34 1.01
N ALA A 39 8.50 -3.13 2.03
CA ALA A 39 7.24 -2.42 1.92
C ALA A 39 7.41 -0.96 1.45
N LYS A 40 8.48 -0.27 1.87
CA LYS A 40 8.79 1.08 1.37
C LYS A 40 9.17 1.06 -0.11
N VAL A 41 10.04 0.13 -0.53
CA VAL A 41 10.45 0.00 -1.93
C VAL A 41 9.23 -0.31 -2.81
N ALA A 42 8.41 -1.29 -2.43
CA ALA A 42 7.19 -1.64 -3.15
C ALA A 42 6.20 -0.46 -3.20
N GLY A 43 6.03 0.26 -2.10
CA GLY A 43 5.15 1.43 -2.05
C GLY A 43 5.62 2.60 -2.91
N ILE A 44 6.92 2.85 -3.00
CA ILE A 44 7.48 3.88 -3.90
C ILE A 44 7.25 3.45 -5.35
N ALA A 45 7.63 2.22 -5.71
CA ALA A 45 7.47 1.69 -7.06
C ALA A 45 6.00 1.71 -7.53
N ALA A 46 5.06 1.37 -6.64
CA ALA A 46 3.63 1.40 -6.95
C ALA A 46 3.10 2.82 -7.17
N ARG A 47 3.62 3.83 -6.44
CA ARG A 47 3.22 5.24 -6.60
C ARG A 47 3.77 5.89 -7.86
N ASP A 48 4.91 5.44 -8.35
CA ASP A 48 5.54 5.98 -9.56
C ASP A 48 4.81 5.53 -10.84
N VAL A 49 3.90 4.56 -10.75
CA VAL A 49 3.11 4.13 -11.90
C VAL A 49 2.04 5.17 -12.27
N PRO A 50 2.02 5.65 -13.53
CA PRO A 50 0.99 6.57 -13.99
C PRO A 50 -0.43 6.02 -13.77
N GLY A 51 -1.30 6.86 -13.22
CA GLY A 51 -2.68 6.53 -12.91
C GLY A 51 -2.92 5.97 -11.51
N VAL A 52 -1.86 5.76 -10.71
CA VAL A 52 -2.01 5.56 -9.27
C VAL A 52 -2.10 6.92 -8.58
N TYR A 53 -3.27 7.23 -8.02
CA TYR A 53 -3.49 8.46 -7.26
C TYR A 53 -2.93 8.34 -5.84
N ALA A 54 -3.21 7.22 -5.17
CA ALA A 54 -2.79 6.98 -3.79
C ALA A 54 -2.68 5.48 -3.49
N LEU A 55 -1.96 5.17 -2.42
CA LEU A 55 -1.96 3.84 -1.79
C LEU A 55 -2.80 3.87 -0.52
N GLY A 56 -3.60 2.82 -0.29
CA GLY A 56 -4.53 2.68 0.82
C GLY A 56 -5.91 3.26 0.54
N GLY A 57 -6.74 3.36 1.60
CA GLY A 57 -8.10 3.91 1.53
C GLY A 57 -8.23 5.32 2.11
N ASN A 58 -9.44 5.88 2.00
CA ASN A 58 -9.87 7.22 2.46
C ASN A 58 -9.69 7.54 3.96
N ALA A 59 -9.05 6.68 4.76
CA ALA A 59 -8.74 6.97 6.16
C ALA A 59 -7.88 8.25 6.31
N SER A 60 -7.14 8.65 5.28
CA SER A 60 -6.38 9.91 5.26
C SER A 60 -7.27 11.17 5.30
N ARG A 61 -8.53 11.13 4.85
CA ARG A 61 -9.46 12.28 4.91
C ARG A 61 -10.16 12.44 6.26
N ALA A 62 -10.38 11.34 7.00
CA ALA A 62 -11.00 11.39 8.33
C ALA A 62 -9.99 11.61 9.48
N PHE A 63 -8.72 11.26 9.29
CA PHE A 63 -7.67 11.36 10.33
C PHE A 63 -6.87 12.67 10.31
N GLY A 64 -7.14 13.59 9.37
CA GLY A 64 -6.46 14.89 9.29
C GLY A 64 -6.73 15.81 10.49
N ALA A 65 -7.80 15.58 11.26
CA ALA A 65 -8.15 16.40 12.41
C ALA A 65 -7.53 15.94 13.75
N ILE A 66 -6.91 14.75 13.83
CA ILE A 66 -6.42 14.15 15.11
C ILE A 66 -4.93 13.75 15.02
N ARG A 67 -4.21 14.22 13.98
CA ARG A 67 -2.87 13.71 13.66
C ARG A 67 -1.71 14.27 14.49
N ASP A 68 -1.92 15.31 15.28
CA ASP A 68 -0.84 15.95 16.05
C ASP A 68 -0.47 15.19 17.36
N ALA A 69 -1.20 14.12 17.70
CA ALA A 69 -1.05 13.42 18.99
C ALA A 69 -0.51 11.99 18.91
N ILE A 70 -0.38 11.37 17.74
CA ILE A 70 -0.03 9.94 17.63
C ILE A 70 1.07 9.79 16.59
N GLY A 71 2.29 10.11 17.02
CA GLY A 71 3.48 9.60 16.35
C GLY A 71 3.41 8.08 16.25
N SER A 72 3.87 7.54 15.12
CA SER A 72 3.97 6.10 14.78
C SER A 72 2.81 5.54 13.96
N SER A 73 2.90 5.67 12.63
CA SER A 73 2.52 4.65 11.60
C SER A 73 2.30 5.27 10.22
N ALA A 74 3.34 5.90 9.67
CA ALA A 74 3.46 6.07 8.21
C ALA A 74 3.94 4.76 7.53
N LEU A 75 3.75 3.62 8.18
CA LEU A 75 4.12 2.28 7.73
C LEU A 75 2.81 1.51 7.50
N GLY A 76 2.42 1.31 6.24
CA GLY A 76 1.27 0.46 5.89
C GLY A 76 0.03 1.17 5.30
N GLN A 77 0.16 2.36 4.70
CA GLN A 77 -0.93 2.96 3.90
C GLN A 77 -1.16 2.17 2.60
N GLY A 78 -1.74 0.97 2.70
CA GLY A 78 -2.11 0.13 1.57
C GLY A 78 -0.99 -0.72 0.98
N VAL A 79 0.08 -0.99 1.73
CA VAL A 79 1.13 -1.94 1.33
C VAL A 79 1.40 -2.88 2.49
N ARG A 80 1.19 -4.17 2.28
CA ARG A 80 1.57 -5.24 3.21
C ARG A 80 2.55 -6.15 2.48
N VAL A 81 3.61 -6.52 3.18
CA VAL A 81 4.65 -7.38 2.62
C VAL A 81 4.91 -8.50 3.61
N GLU A 82 4.99 -9.71 3.10
CA GLU A 82 5.40 -10.88 3.85
C GLU A 82 6.68 -11.40 3.21
N VAL A 83 7.79 -11.31 3.96
CA VAL A 83 9.11 -11.73 3.50
C VAL A 83 9.43 -13.10 4.06
N GLY A 84 9.93 -13.99 3.20
CA GLY A 84 10.55 -15.27 3.55
C GLY A 84 12.08 -15.16 3.54
N GLU A 85 12.77 -16.29 3.42
CA GLU A 85 14.24 -16.31 3.36
C GLU A 85 14.79 -15.82 2.01
N THR A 86 14.09 -16.12 0.92
CA THR A 86 14.46 -15.68 -0.44
C THR A 86 13.28 -15.12 -1.22
N GLN A 87 12.07 -15.33 -0.70
CA GLN A 87 10.82 -15.07 -1.39
C GLN A 87 10.06 -13.94 -0.72
N VAL A 88 9.19 -13.27 -1.46
CA VAL A 88 8.33 -12.21 -0.94
C VAL A 88 6.97 -12.19 -1.63
N ALA A 89 5.94 -12.05 -0.80
CA ALA A 89 4.57 -11.77 -1.23
C ALA A 89 4.21 -10.32 -0.90
N VAL A 90 3.55 -9.64 -1.83
CA VAL A 90 3.19 -8.23 -1.70
C VAL A 90 1.70 -8.04 -1.94
N ASP A 91 0.99 -7.46 -0.97
CA ASP A 91 -0.39 -7.04 -1.09
C ASP A 91 -0.48 -5.51 -1.14
N LEU A 92 -1.13 -4.99 -2.18
CA LEU A 92 -1.29 -3.57 -2.43
C LEU A 92 -2.77 -3.21 -2.45
N THR A 93 -3.10 -2.08 -1.86
CA THR A 93 -4.40 -1.41 -2.01
C THR A 93 -4.15 -0.06 -2.64
N ILE A 94 -4.81 0.24 -3.77
CA ILE A 94 -4.58 1.46 -4.54
C ILE A 94 -5.88 2.22 -4.83
N VAL A 95 -5.73 3.53 -5.07
CA VAL A 95 -6.73 4.42 -5.64
C VAL A 95 -6.26 4.82 -7.03
N VAL A 96 -7.13 4.71 -8.02
CA VAL A 96 -6.77 4.92 -9.44
C VAL A 96 -7.42 6.19 -9.98
N ASP A 97 -6.73 6.92 -10.85
CA ASP A 97 -7.29 8.09 -11.53
C ASP A 97 -8.28 7.72 -12.64
N TYR A 98 -9.44 8.37 -12.65
CA TYR A 98 -10.34 8.38 -13.80
C TYR A 98 -9.79 9.31 -14.90
N PRO A 99 -9.89 8.98 -16.21
CA PRO A 99 -10.56 7.83 -16.84
C PRO A 99 -9.63 6.68 -17.24
N ILE A 100 -8.60 6.37 -16.46
CA ILE A 100 -7.58 5.38 -16.87
C ILE A 100 -8.10 3.94 -16.70
N PRO A 101 -7.84 3.01 -17.65
CA PRO A 101 -8.20 1.61 -17.49
C PRO A 101 -7.51 0.97 -16.28
N MET A 102 -8.30 0.56 -15.31
CA MET A 102 -7.83 0.02 -14.03
C MET A 102 -6.99 -1.25 -14.16
N MET A 103 -7.31 -2.10 -15.14
CA MET A 103 -6.56 -3.34 -15.40
C MET A 103 -5.14 -3.05 -15.90
N ASP A 104 -4.98 -2.00 -16.71
CA ASP A 104 -3.67 -1.59 -17.22
C ASP A 104 -2.81 -1.03 -16.10
N VAL A 105 -3.41 -0.19 -15.23
CA VAL A 105 -2.73 0.34 -14.03
C VAL A 105 -2.32 -0.81 -13.11
N ALA A 106 -3.21 -1.75 -12.80
CA ALA A 106 -2.87 -2.90 -11.96
C ALA A 106 -1.76 -3.78 -12.58
N SER A 107 -1.76 -3.98 -13.89
CA SER A 107 -0.70 -4.71 -14.59
C SER A 107 0.65 -3.97 -14.49
N ALA A 108 0.64 -2.66 -14.73
CA ALA A 108 1.82 -1.81 -14.65
C ALA A 108 2.38 -1.76 -13.22
N VAL A 109 1.52 -1.63 -12.20
CA VAL A 109 1.92 -1.68 -10.79
C VAL A 109 2.55 -3.02 -10.44
N ARG A 110 1.96 -4.15 -10.87
CA ARG A 110 2.57 -5.47 -10.66
C ARG A 110 3.97 -5.55 -11.25
N ALA A 111 4.13 -5.13 -12.50
CA ALA A 111 5.43 -5.16 -13.17
C ALA A 111 6.47 -4.27 -12.46
N ALA A 112 6.09 -3.03 -12.11
CA ALA A 112 6.97 -2.08 -11.44
C ALA A 112 7.43 -2.57 -10.06
N VAL A 113 6.51 -3.11 -9.26
CA VAL A 113 6.82 -3.64 -7.93
C VAL A 113 7.70 -4.88 -8.03
N THR A 114 7.39 -5.81 -8.95
CA THR A 114 8.20 -7.00 -9.16
C THR A 114 9.64 -6.65 -9.55
N SER A 115 9.81 -5.73 -10.51
CA SER A 115 11.14 -5.25 -10.93
C SER A 115 11.88 -4.58 -9.78
N ALA A 116 11.24 -3.62 -9.08
CA ALA A 116 11.90 -2.91 -7.98
C ALA A 116 12.34 -3.83 -6.85
N VAL A 117 11.52 -4.80 -6.45
CA VAL A 117 11.87 -5.74 -5.38
C VAL A 117 12.96 -6.72 -5.82
N THR A 118 12.88 -7.24 -7.04
CA THR A 118 13.89 -8.16 -7.56
C THR A 118 15.24 -7.47 -7.76
N GLU A 119 15.25 -6.26 -8.32
CA GLU A 119 16.47 -5.55 -8.71
C GLU A 119 17.13 -4.79 -7.54
N LEU A 120 16.34 -4.18 -6.65
CA LEU A 120 16.87 -3.35 -5.56
C LEU A 120 17.05 -4.13 -4.25
N VAL A 121 16.15 -5.07 -3.96
CA VAL A 121 16.18 -5.84 -2.70
C VAL A 121 16.85 -7.20 -2.92
N GLY A 122 16.76 -7.76 -4.12
CA GLY A 122 17.36 -9.06 -4.46
C GLY A 122 16.53 -10.26 -3.96
N LEU A 123 15.22 -10.08 -3.76
CA LEU A 123 14.29 -11.13 -3.36
C LEU A 123 13.45 -11.59 -4.55
N GLU A 124 13.08 -12.87 -4.57
CA GLU A 124 12.18 -13.45 -5.56
C GLU A 124 10.73 -13.15 -5.20
N VAL A 125 10.00 -12.49 -6.10
CA VAL A 125 8.60 -12.14 -5.86
C VAL A 125 7.70 -13.33 -6.25
N THR A 126 7.00 -13.90 -5.27
CA THR A 126 6.08 -15.03 -5.51
C THR A 126 4.75 -14.55 -6.05
N GLU A 127 4.23 -13.48 -5.48
CA GLU A 127 2.96 -12.89 -5.89
C GLU A 127 2.89 -11.39 -5.57
N VAL A 128 2.15 -10.68 -6.42
CA VAL A 128 1.76 -9.29 -6.17
C VAL A 128 0.24 -9.19 -6.35
N ASN A 129 -0.45 -9.03 -5.23
CA ASN A 129 -1.89 -8.91 -5.17
C ASN A 129 -2.27 -7.43 -5.09
N ILE A 130 -3.22 -7.00 -5.92
CA ILE A 130 -3.64 -5.60 -6.00
C ILE A 130 -5.15 -5.51 -5.83
N ALA A 131 -5.58 -4.78 -4.81
CA ALA A 131 -6.95 -4.36 -4.59
C ALA A 131 -7.10 -2.89 -4.99
N ILE A 132 -8.11 -2.59 -5.81
CA ILE A 132 -8.48 -1.21 -6.15
C ILE A 132 -9.68 -0.84 -5.27
N ASN A 133 -9.48 0.11 -4.35
CA ASN A 133 -10.48 0.46 -3.34
C ASN A 133 -11.34 1.65 -3.79
N ASP A 134 -10.74 2.61 -4.50
CA ASP A 134 -11.42 3.85 -4.87
C ASP A 134 -10.93 4.39 -6.22
N VAL A 135 -11.67 5.36 -6.76
CA VAL A 135 -11.34 6.06 -8.00
C VAL A 135 -11.29 7.55 -7.74
N ASN A 136 -10.16 8.19 -8.04
CA ASN A 136 -10.04 9.63 -7.97
C ASN A 136 -10.67 10.28 -9.21
N ILE A 137 -11.62 11.19 -8.97
CA ILE A 137 -12.26 11.99 -10.01
C ILE A 137 -11.91 13.45 -9.73
N PRO A 138 -10.95 14.05 -10.46
CA PRO A 138 -10.49 15.41 -10.20
C PRO A 138 -11.61 16.45 -10.16
N ALA A 139 -12.62 16.30 -11.02
CA ALA A 139 -13.75 17.24 -11.12
C ALA A 139 -14.72 17.20 -9.91
N LEU A 140 -14.76 16.11 -9.15
CA LEU A 140 -15.60 15.98 -7.95
C LEU A 140 -14.85 16.32 -6.66
N ASN A 141 -13.52 16.26 -6.71
CA ASN A 141 -12.63 16.59 -5.60
C ASN A 141 -12.18 18.06 -5.63
N GLY A 142 -12.87 18.88 -6.44
CA GLY A 142 -12.67 20.31 -6.56
C GLY A 142 -12.87 21.03 -5.24
N THR A 143 -11.79 21.68 -4.82
CA THR A 143 -11.62 22.59 -3.71
C THR A 143 -12.82 23.53 -3.52
N ALA A 144 -13.35 23.60 -2.30
CA ALA A 144 -14.29 24.64 -1.88
C ALA A 144 -13.64 26.04 -1.71
N ASP A 145 -12.42 26.24 -2.23
CA ASP A 145 -11.60 27.44 -1.97
C ASP A 145 -11.76 28.56 -3.01
N ASP A 146 -12.57 28.38 -4.07
CA ASP A 146 -12.71 29.37 -5.15
C ASP A 146 -13.96 30.27 -5.06
N LEU A 147 -14.68 30.31 -3.92
CA LEU A 147 -15.91 31.13 -3.79
C LEU A 147 -15.81 32.40 -2.92
N ASP A 148 -14.67 32.73 -2.31
CA ASP A 148 -14.55 33.87 -1.37
C ASP A 148 -13.70 35.06 -1.88
N GLY A 149 -13.67 35.29 -3.19
CA GLY A 149 -12.75 36.24 -3.82
C GLY A 149 -13.28 37.60 -4.30
N ASP A 150 -14.59 37.92 -4.22
CA ASP A 150 -15.10 39.13 -4.90
C ASP A 150 -16.11 39.99 -4.12
N VAL A 151 -15.86 40.23 -2.83
CA VAL A 151 -16.51 41.31 -2.07
C VAL A 151 -15.49 42.22 -1.42
N ARG A 152 -15.04 43.23 -2.18
CA ARG A 152 -14.73 44.60 -1.70
C ARG A 152 -14.16 45.44 -2.85
N GLU A 153 -15.03 46.10 -3.60
CA GLU A 153 -14.68 47.42 -4.13
C GLU A 153 -15.80 48.39 -3.78
N GLY A 154 -15.65 49.00 -2.60
CA GLY A 154 -16.34 50.23 -2.25
C GLY A 154 -15.88 51.33 -3.20
N ARG A 155 -16.64 51.57 -4.26
CA ARG A 155 -16.52 52.79 -5.05
C ARG A 155 -17.42 53.86 -4.44
N VAL A 156 -16.80 54.61 -3.55
CA VAL A 156 -17.12 56.00 -3.21
C VAL A 156 -17.85 56.74 -4.34
N ARG A 157 -19.08 57.21 -4.08
CA ARG A 157 -19.65 58.47 -4.57
C ARG A 157 -20.72 58.95 -3.60
#